data_AF-A0A843WEE5-F1
#
_entry.id   AF-A0A843WEE5-F1
#
_cell.length_a   1.000
_cell.length_b   1.000
_cell.length_c   1.000
_cell.angle_alpha   90.00
_cell.angle_beta   90.00
_cell.angle_gamma   90.00
#
_symmetry.space_group_name_H-M   'P 1'
#
loop_
_entity.id
_entity.type
_entity.pdbx_description
1 polymer ?
#
loop_
_entity_poly.entity_id
_entity_poly.type
_entity_poly.pdbx_seq_one_letter_code
_entity_poly.pdbx_strand_id
1 'polypeptide(L)'
;MVLLISLNQAFNWESHKLDWWKNLEQTVPDLANSGFTSVWLPPACQAISPEGYLPQNVYSLDSSYGSQHLLDALLKIMHQHKIRAMADIVINHRAATAQGHGGAYNRYDGIPLPWDEHAVTSCSGGLASVITFI
;
A
#
# COMPACT_ATOMS: atom_id res chain seq x y z
N MET A 1 6.47 -32.80 3.30
CA MET A 1 7.40 -31.67 3.13
C MET A 1 6.79 -30.48 3.86
N VAL A 2 7.36 -30.06 4.99
CA VAL A 2 6.87 -28.88 5.72
C VAL A 2 7.41 -27.64 5.00
N LEU A 3 6.54 -26.75 4.55
CA LEU A 3 6.95 -25.47 3.99
C LEU A 3 7.38 -24.58 5.16
N LEU A 4 8.69 -24.46 5.42
CA LEU A 4 9.18 -23.46 6.38
C LEU A 4 9.04 -22.08 5.73
N ILE A 5 8.27 -21.18 6.35
CA ILE A 5 8.16 -19.79 5.93
C ILE A 5 9.16 -18.99 6.75
N SER A 6 10.23 -18.52 6.09
CA SER A 6 11.10 -17.47 6.61
C SER A 6 10.72 -16.14 5.97
N LEU A 7 10.36 -15.16 6.80
CA LEU A 7 9.82 -13.85 6.41
C LEU A 7 10.82 -12.74 6.72
N ASN A 8 10.99 -11.82 5.77
CA ASN A 8 11.74 -10.57 5.94
C ASN A 8 10.80 -9.37 5.72
N GLN A 9 10.80 -8.39 6.64
CA GLN A 9 10.21 -7.08 6.38
C GLN A 9 11.24 -6.22 5.64
N ALA A 10 11.06 -6.08 4.33
CA ALA A 10 12.05 -5.44 3.47
C ALA A 10 11.73 -3.96 3.24
N PHE A 11 11.43 -3.23 4.31
CA PHE A 11 11.31 -1.79 4.32
C PHE A 11 11.43 -1.25 5.74
N ASN A 12 11.69 0.04 5.84
CA ASN A 12 11.60 0.79 7.08
C ASN A 12 10.82 2.10 6.83
N TRP A 13 10.70 2.92 7.87
CA TRP A 13 9.94 4.18 7.80
C TRP A 13 10.46 5.15 6.73
N GLU A 14 11.75 5.11 6.43
CA GLU A 14 12.46 6.03 5.53
C GLU A 14 12.55 5.49 4.09
N SER A 15 12.13 4.26 3.84
CA SER A 15 12.23 3.60 2.53
C SER A 15 11.54 4.38 1.40
N HIS A 16 10.48 5.15 1.71
CA HIS A 16 9.73 5.97 0.74
C HIS A 16 10.54 7.15 0.17
N LYS A 17 11.70 7.47 0.76
CA LYS A 17 12.56 8.58 0.33
C LYS A 17 13.49 8.19 -0.83
N LEU A 18 13.44 6.93 -1.26
CA LEU A 18 14.31 6.34 -2.28
C LEU A 18 13.45 5.68 -3.37
N ASP A 19 14.07 5.34 -4.50
CA ASP A 19 13.50 4.45 -5.52
C ASP A 19 13.45 3.00 -4.97
N TRP A 20 12.57 2.74 -4.00
CA TRP A 20 12.62 1.54 -3.17
C TRP A 20 12.45 0.24 -3.96
N TRP A 21 11.59 0.22 -4.98
CA TRP A 21 11.43 -0.96 -5.84
C TRP A 21 12.74 -1.38 -6.51
N LYS A 22 13.54 -0.42 -6.99
CA LYS A 22 14.85 -0.70 -7.60
C LYS A 22 15.86 -1.18 -6.57
N ASN A 23 15.85 -0.59 -5.37
CA ASN A 23 16.74 -1.01 -4.27
C ASN A 23 16.44 -2.45 -3.84
N LEU A 24 15.15 -2.81 -3.74
CA LEU A 24 14.74 -4.17 -3.43
C LEU A 24 15.10 -5.16 -4.54
N GLU A 25 14.94 -4.78 -5.80
CA GLU A 25 15.29 -5.63 -6.95
C GLU A 25 16.75 -6.10 -6.85
N GLN A 26 17.66 -5.22 -6.45
CA GLN A 26 19.09 -5.51 -6.30
C GLN A 26 19.40 -6.41 -5.09
N THR A 27 18.55 -6.42 -4.06
CA THR A 27 18.78 -7.16 -2.80
C THR A 27 18.07 -8.51 -2.73
N VAL A 28 17.08 -8.75 -3.61
CA VAL A 28 16.36 -10.05 -3.70
C VAL A 28 17.28 -11.27 -3.80
N PRO A 29 18.37 -11.27 -4.60
CA PRO A 29 19.28 -12.41 -4.66
C PRO A 29 19.91 -12.74 -3.31
N ASP A 30 20.33 -11.71 -2.56
CA ASP A 30 20.97 -11.88 -1.25
C ASP A 30 19.97 -12.35 -0.19
N LEU A 31 18.73 -11.87 -0.25
CA LEU A 31 17.64 -12.36 0.61
C LEU A 31 17.38 -13.85 0.37
N ALA A 32 17.35 -14.28 -0.89
CA ALA A 32 17.16 -15.68 -1.24
C ALA A 32 18.34 -16.55 -0.77
N ASN A 33 19.57 -16.10 -0.97
CA ASN A 33 20.79 -16.78 -0.52
C ASN A 33 20.86 -16.89 1.01
N SER A 34 20.27 -15.91 1.72
CA SER A 34 20.13 -15.91 3.18
C SER A 34 19.02 -16.85 3.69
N GLY A 35 18.29 -17.51 2.79
CA GLY A 35 17.25 -18.49 3.13
C GLY A 35 15.86 -17.89 3.39
N PHE A 36 15.63 -16.60 3.09
CA PHE A 36 14.29 -16.03 3.14
C PHE A 36 13.43 -16.59 2.01
N THR A 37 12.17 -16.89 2.33
CA THR A 37 11.21 -17.48 1.38
C THR A 37 10.07 -16.52 1.04
N SER A 38 9.93 -15.46 1.82
CA SER A 38 8.88 -14.47 1.68
C SER A 38 9.39 -13.10 2.14
N VAL A 39 8.94 -12.06 1.44
CA VAL A 39 9.31 -10.68 1.71
C VAL A 39 8.03 -9.86 1.82
N TRP A 40 7.86 -9.19 2.96
CA TRP A 40 6.80 -8.22 3.19
C TRP A 40 7.22 -6.87 2.61
N LEU A 41 6.45 -6.43 1.61
CA LEU A 41 6.59 -5.16 0.92
C LEU A 41 5.76 -4.08 1.62
N PRO A 42 6.18 -2.81 1.58
CA PRO A 42 5.37 -1.72 2.10
C PRO A 42 4.07 -1.54 1.28
N PRO A 43 3.10 -0.74 1.76
CA PRO A 43 1.86 -0.49 1.03
C PRO A 43 2.16 0.07 -0.37
N ALA A 44 1.75 -0.67 -1.41
CA ALA A 44 2.10 -0.36 -2.80
C ALA A 44 1.11 0.59 -3.49
N CYS A 45 -0.03 0.87 -2.86
CA CYS A 45 -1.07 1.72 -3.43
C CYS A 45 -0.72 3.21 -3.29
N GLN A 46 -1.33 4.04 -4.14
CA GLN A 46 -1.26 5.48 -4.00
C GLN A 46 -1.90 5.93 -2.67
N ALA A 47 -1.15 6.75 -1.95
CA ALA A 47 -1.51 7.27 -0.63
C ALA A 47 -1.20 8.76 -0.53
N ILE A 48 -1.82 9.41 0.46
CA ILE A 48 -1.50 10.79 0.84
C ILE A 48 -0.23 10.82 1.69
N SER A 49 -0.08 9.86 2.61
CA SER A 49 1.16 9.68 3.38
C SER A 49 2.21 9.01 2.50
N PRO A 50 3.46 9.48 2.49
CA PRO A 50 4.50 8.87 1.68
C PRO A 50 4.86 7.44 2.13
N GLU A 51 4.61 7.08 3.39
CA GLU A 51 4.79 5.71 3.91
C GLU A 51 3.69 4.73 3.47
N GLY A 52 2.64 5.21 2.79
CA GLY A 52 1.57 4.37 2.25
C GLY A 52 0.39 4.07 3.20
N TYR A 53 0.50 4.42 4.48
CA TYR A 53 -0.52 4.11 5.51
C TYR A 53 -1.74 5.04 5.55
N LEU A 54 -1.85 6.00 4.63
CA LEU A 54 -3.06 6.80 4.41
C LEU A 54 -3.51 6.66 2.94
N PRO A 55 -3.99 5.46 2.54
CA PRO A 55 -4.29 5.14 1.14
C PRO A 55 -5.48 5.94 0.62
N GLN A 56 -5.44 6.34 -0.65
CA GLN A 56 -6.55 7.07 -1.31
C GLN A 56 -7.05 6.31 -2.54
N ASN A 57 -6.20 6.07 -3.54
CA ASN A 57 -6.54 5.28 -4.72
C ASN A 57 -5.90 3.88 -4.65
N VAL A 58 -6.65 2.91 -4.12
CA VAL A 58 -6.22 1.50 -3.96
C VAL A 58 -6.07 0.73 -5.28
N TYR A 59 -6.46 1.31 -6.42
CA TYR A 59 -6.25 0.72 -7.75
C TYR A 59 -5.02 1.29 -8.47
N SER A 60 -4.42 2.36 -7.93
CA SER A 60 -3.18 2.92 -8.46
C SER A 60 -2.01 2.33 -7.69
N LEU A 61 -1.12 1.61 -8.37
CA LEU A 61 0.11 1.05 -7.78
C LEU A 61 1.34 1.96 -7.99
N ASP A 62 1.10 3.21 -8.40
CA ASP A 62 2.10 4.26 -8.38
C ASP A 62 2.15 4.89 -6.99
N SER A 63 3.18 4.54 -6.22
CA SER A 63 3.37 4.96 -4.82
C SER A 63 4.70 5.72 -4.65
N SER A 64 4.95 6.22 -3.44
CA SER A 64 6.23 6.84 -3.09
C SER A 64 7.42 5.88 -3.15
N TYR A 65 7.18 4.57 -3.17
CA TYR A 65 8.22 3.55 -3.32
C TYR A 65 8.64 3.32 -4.78
N GLY A 66 7.84 3.80 -5.74
CA GLY A 66 8.08 3.71 -7.18
C GLY A 66 6.80 3.38 -7.97
N SER A 67 6.92 3.37 -9.29
CA SER A 67 5.80 3.11 -10.20
C SER A 67 5.37 1.64 -10.22
N GLN A 68 4.16 1.39 -10.71
CA GLN A 68 3.64 0.04 -10.92
C GLN A 68 4.57 -0.80 -11.81
N HIS A 69 5.17 -0.18 -12.83
CA HIS A 69 6.10 -0.88 -13.73
C HIS A 69 7.34 -1.40 -12.98
N LEU A 70 7.89 -0.61 -12.04
CA LEU A 70 9.02 -1.02 -11.23
C LEU A 70 8.62 -2.11 -10.22
N LEU A 71 7.40 -2.03 -9.66
CA LEU A 71 6.86 -3.08 -8.82
C LEU A 71 6.71 -4.40 -9.60
N ASP A 72 6.19 -4.36 -10.82
CA ASP A 72 6.07 -5.55 -11.69
C ASP A 72 7.44 -6.16 -12.03
N ALA A 73 8.47 -5.32 -12.23
CA ALA A 73 9.84 -5.77 -12.43
C ALA A 73 10.39 -6.46 -11.16
N LEU A 74 10.23 -5.85 -10.00
CA LEU A 74 10.61 -6.44 -8.71
C LEU A 74 9.93 -7.80 -8.49
N LEU A 75 8.61 -7.90 -8.72
CA LEU A 75 7.87 -9.15 -8.54
C LEU A 75 8.37 -10.27 -9.46
N LYS A 76 8.80 -9.94 -10.69
CA LYS A 76 9.43 -10.93 -11.60
C LYS A 76 10.76 -11.44 -11.03
N ILE A 77 11.62 -10.56 -10.54
CA ILE A 77 12.89 -10.95 -9.92
C ILE A 77 12.66 -11.78 -8.66
N MET A 78 11.72 -11.39 -7.79
CA MET A 78 11.33 -12.17 -6.61
C MET A 78 10.90 -13.59 -7.00
N HIS A 79 10.06 -13.73 -8.03
CA HIS A 79 9.63 -15.04 -8.52
C HIS A 79 10.80 -15.88 -9.06
N GLN A 80 11.73 -15.30 -9.82
CA GLN A 80 12.91 -15.99 -10.34
C GLN A 80 13.77 -16.57 -9.20
N HIS A 81 13.87 -15.83 -8.09
CA HIS A 81 14.60 -16.24 -6.89
C HIS A 81 13.75 -17.03 -5.87
N LYS A 82 12.54 -17.47 -6.24
CA LYS A 82 11.62 -18.24 -5.39
C LYS A 82 11.22 -17.52 -4.09
N ILE A 83 11.26 -16.19 -4.07
CA ILE A 83 10.75 -15.36 -2.99
C ILE A 83 9.28 -15.03 -3.27
N ARG A 84 8.41 -15.26 -2.29
CA ARG A 84 7.01 -14.81 -2.34
C ARG A 84 6.90 -13.36 -1.87
N ALA A 85 6.27 -12.51 -2.66
CA ALA A 85 5.90 -11.17 -2.20
C ALA A 85 4.66 -11.24 -1.29
N MET A 86 4.70 -10.51 -0.18
CA MET A 86 3.59 -10.33 0.75
C MET A 86 3.22 -8.85 0.78
N ALA A 87 1.96 -8.55 0.48
CA ALA A 87 1.46 -7.18 0.46
C ALA A 87 1.09 -6.69 1.87
N ASP A 88 1.39 -5.42 2.15
CA ASP A 88 0.80 -4.69 3.26
C ASP A 88 -0.60 -4.19 2.87
N ILE A 89 -1.64 -4.68 3.53
CA ILE A 89 -3.04 -4.42 3.19
C ILE A 89 -3.64 -3.44 4.22
N VAL A 90 -3.68 -2.16 3.83
CA VAL A 90 -4.27 -1.08 4.64
C VAL A 90 -5.70 -0.83 4.18
N ILE A 91 -6.65 -1.53 4.81
CA ILE A 91 -8.08 -1.45 4.47
C ILE A 91 -8.95 -0.97 5.62
N ASN A 92 -8.36 -0.74 6.81
CA ASN A 92 -9.11 -0.15 7.91
C ASN A 92 -9.62 1.23 7.51
N HIS A 93 -8.85 2.05 6.80
CA HIS A 93 -9.23 3.43 6.51
C HIS A 93 -8.79 3.83 5.11
N ARG A 94 -9.42 4.87 4.58
CA ARG A 94 -9.16 5.39 3.24
C ARG A 94 -9.36 6.90 3.22
N ALA A 95 -8.40 7.63 2.68
CA ALA A 95 -8.47 9.08 2.54
C ALA A 95 -9.45 9.48 1.41
N ALA A 96 -10.38 10.36 1.75
CA ALA A 96 -11.32 10.95 0.80
C ALA A 96 -10.60 11.91 -0.17
N THR A 97 -11.20 12.14 -1.33
CA THR A 97 -10.72 13.11 -2.36
C THR A 97 -11.48 14.43 -2.30
N ALA A 98 -12.68 14.45 -1.73
CA ALA A 98 -13.55 15.62 -1.68
C ALA A 98 -14.31 15.74 -0.36
N GLN A 99 -14.78 16.96 -0.10
CA GLN A 99 -15.68 17.24 1.01
C GLN A 99 -17.12 16.92 0.64
N GLY A 100 -17.85 16.31 1.57
CA GLY A 100 -19.29 16.12 1.51
C GLY A 100 -20.09 17.35 1.92
N HIS A 101 -21.41 17.22 1.94
CA HIS A 101 -22.35 18.29 2.29
C HIS A 101 -22.12 18.84 3.71
N GLY A 102 -21.61 18.03 4.63
CA GLY A 102 -21.25 18.42 6.00
C GLY A 102 -19.88 19.09 6.16
N GLY A 103 -19.14 19.31 5.07
CA GLY A 103 -17.77 19.87 5.09
C GLY A 103 -16.69 18.88 5.53
N ALA A 104 -17.05 17.65 5.88
CA ALA A 104 -16.12 16.57 6.18
C ALA A 104 -15.52 15.98 4.91
N TYR A 105 -14.27 15.52 4.96
CA TYR A 105 -13.64 14.75 3.88
C TYR A 105 -14.12 13.29 3.94
N ASN A 106 -15.20 12.99 3.22
CA ASN A 106 -15.89 11.69 3.22
C ASN A 106 -16.44 11.29 1.84
N ARG A 107 -15.95 11.91 0.76
CA ARG A 107 -16.28 11.56 -0.63
C ARG A 107 -15.04 11.13 -1.41
N TYR A 108 -15.20 10.14 -2.29
CA TYR A 108 -14.11 9.50 -3.03
C TYR A 108 -14.31 9.67 -4.54
N ASP A 109 -14.54 10.91 -4.97
CA ASP A 109 -14.78 11.29 -6.34
C ASP A 109 -13.51 11.17 -7.21
N GLY A 110 -13.68 10.95 -8.52
CA GLY A 110 -12.61 11.03 -9.50
C GLY A 110 -11.58 9.88 -9.47
N ILE A 111 -11.78 8.89 -8.62
CA ILE A 111 -10.93 7.70 -8.49
C ILE A 111 -11.76 6.40 -8.54
N PRO A 112 -11.15 5.24 -8.87
CA PRO A 112 -11.83 3.95 -8.78
C PRO A 112 -12.42 3.67 -7.39
N LEU A 113 -13.52 2.90 -7.38
CA LEU A 113 -14.39 2.72 -6.21
C LEU A 113 -14.88 4.07 -5.64
N PRO A 114 -15.69 4.82 -6.41
CA PRO A 114 -16.30 6.03 -5.89
C PRO A 114 -17.28 5.66 -4.78
N TRP A 115 -17.15 6.37 -3.68
CA TRP A 115 -18.03 6.28 -2.53
C TRP A 115 -18.52 7.68 -2.21
N ASP A 116 -19.82 7.77 -2.00
CA ASP A 116 -20.43 8.97 -1.45
C ASP A 116 -20.48 8.89 0.08
N GLU A 117 -21.10 9.89 0.68
CA GLU A 117 -21.15 10.08 2.12
C GLU A 117 -21.88 8.94 2.86
N HIS A 118 -22.70 8.15 2.17
CA HIS A 118 -23.45 7.05 2.77
C HIS A 118 -22.61 5.81 3.03
N ALA A 119 -21.50 5.64 2.31
CA ALA A 119 -20.57 4.53 2.53
C ALA A 119 -19.73 4.71 3.81
N VAL A 120 -19.75 5.90 4.39
CA VAL A 120 -18.96 6.28 5.55
C VAL A 120 -19.84 6.21 6.80
N THR A 121 -19.78 5.09 7.52
CA THR A 121 -20.58 4.88 8.73
C THR A 121 -19.98 5.65 9.90
N SER A 122 -20.48 6.85 10.16
CA SER A 122 -20.31 7.54 11.44
C SER A 122 -21.66 7.71 12.12
N CYS A 123 -21.69 7.79 13.45
CA CYS A 123 -22.92 8.04 14.21
C CYS A 123 -23.63 9.36 13.82
N SER A 124 -22.95 10.24 13.08
CA SER A 124 -23.49 11.50 12.56
C SER A 124 -23.93 11.43 11.10
N GLY A 125 -23.87 10.27 10.45
CA GLY A 125 -24.24 10.13 9.03
C GLY A 125 -23.33 10.94 8.08
N GLY A 126 -22.03 11.01 8.37
CA GLY A 126 -21.06 11.77 7.57
C GLY A 126 -21.02 13.27 7.88
N LEU A 127 -21.82 13.77 8.82
CA LEU A 127 -21.86 15.21 9.19
C LEU A 127 -20.84 15.61 10.27
N ALA A 128 -20.01 14.68 10.75
CA ALA A 128 -18.97 15.02 11.74
C ALA A 128 -17.72 15.58 11.06
N SER A 129 -17.15 16.64 11.62
CA SER A 129 -15.93 17.32 11.15
C SER A 129 -14.64 16.52 11.29
N VAL A 130 -14.73 15.22 11.58
CA VAL A 130 -13.58 14.34 11.84
C VAL A 130 -13.32 13.50 10.59
N ILE A 131 -12.05 13.44 10.19
CA ILE A 131 -11.54 12.48 9.19
C ILE A 131 -12.14 11.12 9.53
N THR A 132 -12.99 10.59 8.64
CA THR A 132 -13.66 9.34 8.97
C THR A 132 -12.75 8.18 8.63
N PHE A 133 -12.32 7.50 9.68
CA PHE A 133 -11.77 6.15 9.61
C PHE A 133 -12.97 5.21 9.53
N ILE A 134 -13.02 4.37 8.49
CA ILE A 134 -13.92 3.21 8.47
C ILE A 134 -13.40 2.12 9.42
#